data_AF-A0A2G3E6W6-F1
#
_entry.id   AF-A0A2G3E6W6-F1
#
_cell.length_a   1.000
_cell.length_b   1.000
_cell.length_c   1.000
_cell.angle_alpha   90.00
_cell.angle_beta   90.00
_cell.angle_gamma   90.00
#
_symmetry.space_group_name_H-M   'P 1'
#
loop_
_entity.id
_entity.type
_entity.pdbx_description
1 polymer ?
#
loop_
_entity_poly.entity_id
_entity_poly.type
_entity_poly.pdbx_seq_one_letter_code
_entity_poly.pdbx_strand_id
1 'polypeptide(L)'
;MGKIFKHKLTTRQKEILERTKLPNNWEELSTYHRRIIKRIEKMIKYLEKKYGKKFYYKGYIPENKLFFDKESLLVYAEGDDPEVDCFAVEPKGFGFTDEYAWVIQTPIVQKEMEEKLAGIFEGQNYKMFVELTGVSDEGVVKWIDICIYIDNKDTSVTDSIMDRIVEALSSETREWDLTMYCFKKPVVDSIPSKEHNRSFESDDVYCMYDSNRVDRREGRGWERNDR
;
A
#
# COMPACT_ATOMS: atom_id res chain seq x y z
N MET A 1 -1.62 17.08 52.12
CA MET A 1 -1.76 15.78 51.44
C MET A 1 -2.51 15.96 50.14
N GLY A 2 -1.79 16.05 49.01
CA GLY A 2 -2.41 16.25 47.70
C GLY A 2 -3.05 14.96 47.20
N LYS A 3 -4.30 15.04 46.72
CA LYS A 3 -4.94 13.94 45.98
C LYS A 3 -4.08 13.64 44.75
N ILE A 4 -3.32 12.56 44.80
CA ILE A 4 -2.68 12.00 43.61
C ILE A 4 -3.82 11.52 42.72
N PHE A 5 -4.15 12.28 41.68
CA PHE A 5 -5.07 11.83 40.64
C PHE A 5 -4.44 10.59 39.98
N LYS A 6 -4.86 9.40 40.40
CA LYS A 6 -4.49 8.15 39.74
C LYS A 6 -5.02 8.21 38.31
N HIS A 7 -4.12 8.22 37.33
CA HIS A 7 -4.52 8.20 35.93
C HIS A 7 -4.93 6.78 35.57
N LYS A 8 -6.20 6.59 35.21
CA LYS A 8 -6.72 5.27 34.82
C LYS A 8 -6.44 5.02 33.34
N LEU A 9 -5.63 4.00 33.06
CA LEU A 9 -5.41 3.49 31.70
C LEU A 9 -6.71 2.93 31.11
N THR A 10 -6.99 3.24 29.84
CA THR A 10 -8.10 2.63 29.09
C THR A 10 -7.80 1.15 28.79
N THR A 11 -8.82 0.39 28.40
CA THR A 11 -8.65 -1.03 28.00
C THR A 11 -7.63 -1.16 26.86
N ARG A 12 -7.80 -0.37 25.78
CA ARG A 12 -6.86 -0.32 24.65
C ARG A 12 -5.43 0.03 25.07
N GLN A 13 -5.26 0.98 25.99
CA GLN A 13 -3.92 1.33 26.46
C GLN A 13 -3.25 0.18 27.21
N LYS A 14 -4.01 -0.58 28.01
CA LYS A 14 -3.48 -1.77 28.69
C LYS A 14 -3.08 -2.86 27.69
N GLU A 15 -3.91 -3.12 26.69
CA GLU A 15 -3.61 -4.10 25.63
C GLU A 15 -2.30 -3.73 24.87
N ILE A 16 -2.10 -2.45 24.57
CA ILE A 16 -0.86 -1.97 23.92
C ILE A 16 0.35 -2.15 24.85
N LEU A 17 0.22 -1.85 26.14
CA LEU A 17 1.29 -2.03 27.12
C LEU A 17 1.66 -3.51 27.30
N GLU A 18 0.66 -4.39 27.35
CA GLU A 18 0.86 -5.85 27.41
C GLU A 18 1.63 -6.37 26.19
N ARG A 19 1.21 -5.97 24.98
CA ARG A 19 1.90 -6.34 23.73
C ARG A 19 3.36 -5.88 23.68
N THR A 20 3.64 -4.73 24.29
CA THR A 20 4.99 -4.15 24.37
C THR A 20 5.78 -4.59 25.62
N LYS A 21 5.26 -5.53 26.41
CA LYS A 21 5.85 -6.04 27.65
C LYS A 21 6.17 -4.93 28.67
N LEU A 22 5.35 -3.88 28.69
CA LEU A 22 5.43 -2.76 29.63
C LEU A 22 4.44 -2.95 30.79
N PRO A 23 4.66 -2.29 31.94
CA PRO A 23 3.74 -2.33 33.06
C PRO A 23 2.32 -1.83 32.72
N ASN A 24 1.30 -2.51 33.23
CA ASN A 24 -0.11 -2.18 32.97
C ASN A 24 -0.72 -1.21 34.01
N ASN A 25 0.13 -0.66 34.88
CA ASN A 25 -0.20 0.33 35.89
C ASN A 25 0.46 1.67 35.56
N TRP A 26 -0.29 2.76 35.61
CA TRP A 26 0.22 4.08 35.22
C TRP A 26 1.42 4.52 36.05
N GLU A 27 1.38 4.25 37.36
CA GLU A 27 2.41 4.62 38.32
C GLU A 27 3.76 3.94 38.04
N GLU A 28 3.74 2.76 37.42
CA GLU A 28 4.92 1.97 37.08
C GLU A 28 5.54 2.36 35.72
N LEU A 29 4.81 3.11 34.88
CA LEU A 29 5.33 3.60 33.61
C LEU A 29 6.30 4.76 33.81
N SER A 30 7.40 4.74 33.05
CA SER A 30 8.30 5.89 32.93
C SER A 30 7.58 7.09 32.33
N THR A 31 8.08 8.31 32.60
CA THR A 31 7.55 9.55 32.00
C THR A 31 7.50 9.47 30.48
N TYR A 32 8.49 8.81 29.86
CA TYR A 32 8.55 8.58 28.43
C TYR A 32 7.42 7.67 27.94
N HIS A 33 7.22 6.50 28.55
CA HIS A 33 6.15 5.57 28.17
C HIS A 33 4.75 6.16 28.40
N ARG A 34 4.57 6.94 29.49
CA ARG A 34 3.36 7.71 29.75
C ARG A 34 3.03 8.70 28.63
N ARG A 35 4.05 9.35 28.05
CA ARG A 35 3.89 10.27 26.92
C ARG A 35 3.48 9.52 25.67
N ILE A 36 4.17 8.42 25.36
CA ILE A 36 3.89 7.58 24.18
C ILE A 36 2.48 7.02 24.21
N ILE A 37 2.05 6.40 25.31
CA ILE A 37 0.74 5.73 25.35
C ILE A 37 -0.43 6.73 25.22
N LYS A 38 -0.26 7.96 25.73
CA LYS A 38 -1.20 9.07 25.51
C LYS A 38 -1.20 9.55 24.06
N ARG A 39 -0.03 9.55 23.43
CA ARG A 39 0.18 10.00 22.05
C ARG A 39 -0.45 9.02 21.05
N ILE A 40 -0.20 7.72 21.22
CA ILE A 40 -0.84 6.63 20.46
C ILE A 40 -2.37 6.75 20.56
N GLU A 41 -2.91 6.88 21.78
CA GLU A 41 -4.36 7.02 21.97
C GLU A 41 -4.94 8.24 21.26
N LYS A 42 -4.21 9.37 21.21
CA LYS A 42 -4.63 10.58 20.49
C LYS A 42 -4.67 10.35 18.97
N MET A 43 -3.70 9.64 18.42
CA MET A 43 -3.61 9.33 16.99
C MET A 43 -4.68 8.33 16.55
N ILE A 44 -4.94 7.28 17.34
CA ILE A 44 -6.03 6.33 17.05
C ILE A 44 -7.39 7.03 17.13
N LYS A 45 -7.64 7.86 18.15
CA LYS A 45 -8.89 8.62 18.25
C LYS A 45 -9.10 9.61 17.10
N TYR A 46 -8.03 10.13 16.52
CA TYR A 46 -8.12 10.95 15.31
C TYR A 46 -8.71 10.13 14.16
N LEU A 47 -8.23 8.91 13.92
CA LEU A 47 -8.76 8.02 12.89
C LEU A 47 -10.21 7.62 13.16
N GLU A 48 -10.51 7.22 14.40
CA GLU A 48 -11.88 6.82 14.79
C GLU A 48 -12.87 7.97 14.59
N LYS A 49 -12.45 9.21 14.90
CA LYS A 49 -13.25 10.40 14.64
C LYS A 49 -13.41 10.70 13.15
N LYS A 50 -12.35 10.52 12.35
CA LYS A 50 -12.34 10.82 10.92
C LYS A 50 -13.17 9.82 10.10
N TYR A 51 -13.07 8.53 10.43
CA TYR A 51 -13.65 7.45 9.62
C TYR A 51 -14.84 6.75 10.27
N GLY A 52 -15.16 7.03 11.54
CA GLY A 52 -16.30 6.42 12.23
C GLY A 52 -16.19 4.92 12.46
N LYS A 53 -14.99 4.34 12.33
CA LYS A 53 -14.69 2.91 12.57
C LYS A 53 -13.58 2.73 13.60
N LYS A 54 -13.43 1.52 14.14
CA LYS A 54 -12.35 1.18 15.08
C LYS A 54 -11.04 0.92 14.35
N PHE A 55 -9.93 1.26 15.01
CA PHE A 55 -8.57 1.00 14.54
C PHE A 55 -7.74 0.37 15.65
N TYR A 56 -6.84 -0.53 15.25
CA TYR A 56 -6.05 -1.37 16.12
C TYR A 56 -4.55 -1.07 15.96
N TYR A 57 -3.83 -1.10 17.08
CA TYR A 57 -2.39 -0.86 17.14
C TYR A 57 -1.59 -2.02 16.54
N LYS A 58 -0.66 -1.70 15.63
CA LYS A 58 0.37 -2.62 15.10
C LYS A 58 1.76 -2.27 15.63
N GLY A 59 2.12 -0.99 15.65
CA GLY A 59 3.46 -0.54 16.04
C GLY A 59 3.54 0.96 16.23
N TYR A 60 4.62 1.45 16.84
CA TYR A 60 4.86 2.88 17.00
C TYR A 60 6.36 3.17 16.88
N ILE A 61 6.68 4.16 16.05
CA ILE A 61 8.03 4.64 15.81
C ILE A 61 8.11 6.05 16.42
N PRO A 62 8.88 6.24 17.50
CA PRO A 62 9.09 7.57 18.06
C PRO A 62 9.97 8.42 17.12
N GLU A 63 9.77 9.74 17.15
CA GLU A 63 10.66 10.67 16.45
C GLU A 63 12.12 10.46 16.88
N ASN A 64 13.01 10.29 15.90
CA ASN A 64 14.44 10.21 16.10
C ASN A 64 15.17 11.23 15.23
N LYS A 65 15.55 12.35 15.84
CA LYS A 65 16.21 13.46 15.15
C LYS A 65 17.61 13.12 14.64
N LEU A 66 18.28 12.13 15.21
CA LEU A 66 19.63 11.75 14.79
C LEU A 66 19.61 11.02 13.45
N PHE A 67 18.56 10.24 13.19
CA PHE A 67 18.37 9.49 11.94
C PHE A 67 17.31 10.09 11.01
N PHE A 68 16.79 11.28 11.37
CA PHE A 68 15.71 11.96 10.66
C PHE A 68 14.40 11.15 10.57
N ASP A 69 14.20 10.20 11.49
CA ASP A 69 12.96 9.42 11.57
C ASP A 69 11.85 10.30 12.13
N LYS A 70 10.74 10.38 11.40
CA LYS A 70 9.51 11.03 11.87
C LYS A 70 8.78 10.11 12.85
N GLU A 71 8.04 10.71 13.77
CA GLU A 71 7.08 9.96 14.58
C GLU A 71 6.01 9.36 13.67
N SER A 72 5.77 8.05 13.79
CA SER A 72 4.69 7.37 13.09
C SER A 72 4.01 6.31 13.96
N LEU A 73 2.71 6.17 13.79
CA LEU A 73 1.90 5.11 14.38
C LEU A 73 1.46 4.17 13.25
N LEU A 74 1.75 2.87 13.39
CA LEU A 74 1.27 1.83 12.49
C LEU A 74 0.00 1.22 13.05
N VAL A 75 -1.05 1.21 12.23
CA VAL A 75 -2.40 0.71 12.58
C VAL A 75 -3.01 -0.06 11.41
N TYR A 76 -4.05 -0.81 11.71
CA TYR A 76 -4.97 -1.40 10.74
C TYR A 76 -6.39 -1.19 11.26
N ALA A 77 -7.36 -1.15 10.35
CA ALA A 77 -8.73 -0.90 10.74
C ALA A 77 -9.50 -2.20 11.04
N GLU A 78 -10.65 -2.08 11.71
CA GLU A 78 -11.51 -3.24 11.93
C GLU A 78 -11.98 -3.85 10.61
N GLY A 79 -11.74 -5.15 10.46
CA GLY A 79 -12.04 -5.93 9.26
C GLY A 79 -10.86 -6.13 8.30
N ASP A 80 -9.78 -5.36 8.47
CA ASP A 80 -8.63 -5.33 7.54
C ASP A 80 -7.56 -6.38 7.93
N ASP A 81 -6.74 -6.87 6.97
CA ASP A 81 -5.63 -7.80 7.23
C ASP A 81 -4.45 -7.05 7.89
N PRO A 82 -4.07 -7.37 9.14
CA PRO A 82 -3.00 -6.67 9.86
C PRO A 82 -1.60 -6.82 9.24
N GLU A 83 -1.40 -7.70 8.26
CA GLU A 83 -0.13 -7.87 7.54
C GLU A 83 -0.09 -7.17 6.17
N VAL A 84 -1.23 -6.74 5.62
CA VAL A 84 -1.30 -6.11 4.28
C VAL A 84 -1.85 -4.69 4.37
N ASP A 85 -2.91 -4.52 5.13
CA ASP A 85 -3.71 -3.29 5.19
C ASP A 85 -3.25 -2.37 6.33
N CYS A 86 -1.98 -2.50 6.73
CA CYS A 86 -1.39 -1.66 7.74
C CYS A 86 -0.91 -0.35 7.09
N PHE A 87 -1.19 0.78 7.75
CA PHE A 87 -0.86 2.10 7.24
C PHE A 87 -0.34 3.01 8.36
N ALA A 88 0.37 4.07 7.97
CA ALA A 88 0.94 5.02 8.91
C ALA A 88 -0.02 6.18 9.23
N VAL A 89 0.08 6.65 10.48
CA VAL A 89 -0.44 7.94 10.93
C VAL A 89 0.75 8.77 11.40
N GLU A 90 0.87 10.00 10.91
CA GLU A 90 1.99 10.89 11.21
C GLU A 90 1.51 12.25 11.74
N PRO A 91 2.28 12.94 12.60
CA PRO A 91 2.02 14.32 12.97
C PRO A 91 2.15 15.27 11.78
N LYS A 92 1.18 16.19 11.62
CA LYS A 92 1.20 17.26 10.61
C LYS A 92 0.72 18.56 11.23
N GLY A 93 1.63 19.50 11.48
CA GLY A 93 1.33 20.74 12.18
C GLY A 93 0.71 20.49 13.57
N PHE A 94 -0.48 21.03 13.82
CA PHE A 94 -1.23 20.81 15.07
C PHE A 94 -2.07 19.52 15.09
N GLY A 95 -2.16 18.82 13.96
CA GLY A 95 -2.99 17.63 13.75
C GLY A 95 -2.19 16.40 13.34
N PHE A 96 -2.85 15.54 12.58
CA PHE A 96 -2.30 14.30 12.04
C PHE A 96 -2.70 14.15 10.57
N THR A 97 -1.90 13.38 9.84
CA THR A 97 -2.21 12.84 8.51
C THR A 97 -2.17 11.33 8.58
N ASP A 98 -2.82 10.65 7.65
CA ASP A 98 -2.86 9.21 7.59
C ASP A 98 -2.92 8.73 6.14
N GLU A 99 -2.54 7.47 5.95
CA GLU A 99 -2.49 6.82 4.65
C GLU A 99 -3.70 5.89 4.43
N TYR A 100 -4.78 6.03 5.20
CA TYR A 100 -5.87 5.06 5.14
C TYR A 100 -6.63 5.08 3.81
N ALA A 101 -6.63 6.23 3.13
CA ALA A 101 -7.18 6.35 1.79
C ALA A 101 -6.55 5.36 0.79
N TRP A 102 -5.25 5.08 0.91
CA TRP A 102 -4.55 4.14 0.04
C TRP A 102 -5.11 2.73 0.24
N VAL A 103 -5.26 2.29 1.49
CA VAL A 103 -5.84 0.98 1.84
C VAL A 103 -7.25 0.81 1.29
N ILE A 104 -8.10 1.85 1.38
CA ILE A 104 -9.48 1.79 0.87
C ILE A 104 -9.51 1.73 -0.66
N GLN A 105 -8.66 2.51 -1.33
CA GLN A 105 -8.73 2.68 -2.78
C GLN A 105 -8.08 1.52 -3.54
N THR A 106 -7.02 0.91 -3.02
CA THR A 106 -6.29 -0.18 -3.70
C THR A 106 -7.21 -1.30 -4.22
N PRO A 107 -8.06 -1.95 -3.41
CA PRO A 107 -8.93 -3.03 -3.91
C PRO A 107 -10.00 -2.54 -4.90
N ILE A 108 -10.43 -1.28 -4.80
CA ILE A 108 -11.40 -0.68 -5.73
C ILE A 108 -10.74 -0.53 -7.11
N VAL A 109 -9.58 0.11 -7.15
CA VAL A 109 -8.85 0.35 -8.41
C VAL A 109 -8.35 -0.95 -9.03
N GLN A 110 -7.87 -1.90 -8.23
CA GLN A 110 -7.49 -3.25 -8.70
C GLN A 110 -8.62 -3.86 -9.51
N LYS A 111 -9.83 -3.91 -8.93
CA LYS A 111 -11.01 -4.48 -9.58
C LYS A 111 -11.43 -3.70 -10.82
N GLU A 112 -11.39 -2.36 -10.78
CA GLU A 112 -11.69 -1.53 -11.96
C GLU A 112 -10.75 -1.85 -13.14
N MET A 113 -9.46 -2.04 -12.88
CA MET A 113 -8.49 -2.39 -13.92
C MET A 113 -8.69 -3.80 -14.43
N GLU A 114 -8.96 -4.76 -13.54
CA GLU A 114 -9.29 -6.15 -13.92
C GLU A 114 -10.50 -6.18 -14.86
N GLU A 115 -11.58 -5.47 -14.51
CA GLU A 115 -12.77 -5.38 -15.35
C GLU A 115 -12.49 -4.69 -16.68
N LYS A 116 -11.71 -3.59 -16.67
CA LYS A 116 -11.34 -2.84 -17.88
C LYS A 116 -10.52 -3.70 -18.86
N LEU A 117 -9.63 -4.56 -18.36
CA LEU A 117 -8.67 -5.30 -19.20
C LEU A 117 -9.01 -6.78 -19.40
N ALA A 118 -10.06 -7.31 -18.75
CA ALA A 118 -10.41 -8.74 -18.74
C ALA A 118 -10.44 -9.42 -20.12
N GLY A 119 -11.04 -8.76 -21.13
CA GLY A 119 -11.19 -9.33 -22.48
C GLY A 119 -9.91 -9.33 -23.33
N ILE A 120 -8.84 -8.69 -22.86
CA ILE A 120 -7.57 -8.63 -23.60
C ILE A 120 -6.79 -9.94 -23.46
N PHE A 121 -6.88 -10.56 -22.28
CA PHE A 121 -6.10 -11.74 -21.89
C PHE A 121 -6.81 -13.07 -22.15
N GLU A 122 -7.82 -13.11 -23.02
CA GLU A 122 -8.55 -14.34 -23.30
C GLU A 122 -7.61 -15.46 -23.79
N GLY A 123 -7.69 -16.62 -23.13
CA GLY A 123 -6.81 -17.77 -23.40
C GLY A 123 -5.39 -17.66 -22.85
N GLN A 124 -5.05 -16.61 -22.09
CA GLN A 124 -3.73 -16.43 -21.47
C GLN A 124 -3.74 -16.80 -19.98
N ASN A 125 -2.62 -17.34 -19.49
CA ASN A 125 -2.39 -17.41 -18.05
C ASN A 125 -1.67 -16.15 -17.57
N TYR A 126 -2.33 -15.34 -16.76
CA TYR A 126 -1.79 -14.06 -16.31
C TYR A 126 -2.23 -13.69 -14.88
N LYS A 127 -1.48 -12.79 -14.27
CA LYS A 127 -1.88 -12.03 -13.08
C LYS A 127 -1.62 -10.56 -13.30
N MET A 128 -2.46 -9.74 -12.70
CA MET A 128 -2.32 -8.30 -12.73
C MET A 128 -2.41 -7.74 -11.32
N PHE A 129 -1.58 -6.74 -11.04
CA PHE A 129 -1.57 -6.01 -9.78
C PHE A 129 -1.51 -4.53 -10.06
N VAL A 130 -2.25 -3.76 -9.29
CA VAL A 130 -2.24 -2.31 -9.33
C VAL A 130 -1.64 -1.77 -8.05
N GLU A 131 -0.59 -1.00 -8.19
CA GLU A 131 -0.02 -0.21 -7.11
C GLU A 131 -0.52 1.23 -7.24
N LEU A 132 -1.02 1.79 -6.14
CA LEU A 132 -1.31 3.22 -6.12
C LEU A 132 0.00 3.95 -5.84
N THR A 133 0.30 4.98 -6.63
CA THR A 133 1.50 5.83 -6.46
C THR A 133 1.14 7.29 -6.20
N GLY A 134 -0.15 7.63 -6.22
CA GLY A 134 -0.64 8.95 -5.83
C GLY A 134 -2.11 8.92 -5.39
N VAL A 135 -2.37 9.20 -4.12
CA VAL A 135 -3.74 9.36 -3.57
C VAL A 135 -3.81 10.68 -2.78
N SER A 136 -4.89 11.45 -2.98
CA SER A 136 -5.11 12.69 -2.22
C SER A 136 -5.63 12.42 -0.80
N ASP A 137 -5.57 13.45 0.07
CA ASP A 137 -6.11 13.38 1.44
C ASP A 137 -7.65 13.10 1.43
N GLU A 138 -8.34 13.48 0.35
CA GLU A 138 -9.77 13.21 0.10
C GLU A 138 -10.03 11.81 -0.49
N GLY A 139 -8.99 11.03 -0.75
CA GLY A 139 -9.10 9.68 -1.31
C GLY A 139 -9.24 9.62 -2.83
N VAL A 140 -8.92 10.71 -3.54
CA VAL A 140 -8.91 10.70 -5.01
C VAL A 140 -7.59 10.09 -5.49
N VAL A 141 -7.68 8.97 -6.20
CA VAL A 141 -6.54 8.33 -6.85
C VAL A 141 -6.13 9.16 -8.06
N LYS A 142 -4.85 9.53 -8.10
CA LYS A 142 -4.25 10.32 -9.17
C LYS A 142 -3.36 9.47 -10.06
N TRP A 143 -2.49 8.65 -9.45
CA TRP A 143 -1.48 7.85 -10.14
C TRP A 143 -1.56 6.38 -9.75
N ILE A 144 -1.41 5.51 -10.76
CA ILE A 144 -1.44 4.06 -10.64
C ILE A 144 -0.30 3.43 -11.44
N ASP A 145 0.26 2.35 -10.93
CA ASP A 145 1.25 1.56 -11.62
C ASP A 145 0.64 0.16 -11.82
N ILE A 146 0.59 -0.29 -13.06
CA ILE A 146 -0.04 -1.56 -13.45
C ILE A 146 1.06 -2.56 -13.75
N CYS A 147 1.15 -3.62 -12.95
CA CYS A 147 2.09 -4.71 -13.14
C CYS A 147 1.35 -5.94 -13.67
N ILE A 148 1.78 -6.45 -14.81
CA ILE A 148 1.17 -7.63 -15.45
C ILE A 148 2.23 -8.72 -15.61
N TYR A 149 1.85 -9.94 -15.26
CA TYR A 149 2.69 -11.13 -15.35
C TYR A 149 1.99 -12.13 -16.25
N ILE A 150 2.65 -12.58 -17.32
CA ILE A 150 2.04 -13.50 -18.30
C ILE A 150 2.97 -14.66 -18.65
N ASP A 151 2.43 -15.87 -18.62
CA ASP A 151 3.14 -17.10 -19.03
C ASP A 151 3.08 -17.28 -20.56
N ASN A 152 3.64 -16.32 -21.31
CA ASN A 152 3.68 -16.37 -22.76
C ASN A 152 4.98 -15.73 -23.30
N LYS A 153 5.62 -16.40 -24.26
CA LYS A 153 6.87 -15.95 -24.93
C LYS A 153 6.69 -15.68 -26.42
N ASP A 154 5.50 -15.88 -26.96
CA ASP A 154 5.20 -15.55 -28.35
C ASP A 154 5.09 -14.04 -28.47
N THR A 155 6.09 -13.42 -29.08
CA THR A 155 6.18 -11.97 -29.25
C THR A 155 5.03 -11.42 -30.08
N SER A 156 4.52 -12.18 -31.06
CA SER A 156 3.38 -11.71 -31.87
C SER A 156 2.10 -11.59 -31.04
N VAL A 157 1.91 -12.49 -30.09
CA VAL A 157 0.78 -12.47 -29.15
C VAL A 157 0.98 -11.39 -28.10
N THR A 158 2.16 -11.31 -27.50
CA THR A 158 2.45 -10.39 -26.39
C THR A 158 2.56 -8.92 -26.85
N ASP A 159 3.10 -8.64 -28.05
CA ASP A 159 3.07 -7.30 -28.65
C ASP A 159 1.61 -6.85 -28.90
N SER A 160 0.76 -7.74 -29.45
CA SER A 160 -0.67 -7.46 -29.70
C SER A 160 -1.46 -7.23 -28.40
N ILE A 161 -1.16 -7.98 -27.35
CA ILE A 161 -1.73 -7.75 -26.01
C ILE A 161 -1.31 -6.36 -25.51
N MET A 162 -0.04 -6.00 -25.61
CA MET A 162 0.47 -4.70 -25.17
C MET A 162 -0.21 -3.53 -25.88
N ASP A 163 -0.36 -3.61 -27.21
CA ASP A 163 -1.08 -2.61 -28.00
C ASP A 163 -2.51 -2.41 -27.51
N ARG A 164 -3.25 -3.51 -27.30
CA ARG A 164 -4.64 -3.47 -26.83
C ARG A 164 -4.77 -2.92 -25.42
N ILE A 165 -3.80 -3.20 -24.53
CA ILE A 165 -3.79 -2.63 -23.18
C ILE A 165 -3.59 -1.12 -23.25
N VAL A 166 -2.58 -0.64 -23.98
CA VAL A 166 -2.30 0.79 -24.12
C VAL A 166 -3.48 1.51 -24.76
N GLU A 167 -4.12 0.92 -25.77
CA GLU A 167 -5.34 1.45 -26.37
C GLU A 167 -6.49 1.55 -25.36
N ALA A 168 -6.76 0.48 -24.58
CA ALA A 168 -7.81 0.50 -23.57
C ALA A 168 -7.56 1.55 -22.47
N LEU A 169 -6.29 1.73 -22.08
CA LEU A 169 -5.85 2.71 -21.08
C LEU A 169 -5.77 4.14 -21.63
N SER A 170 -5.93 4.37 -22.93
CA SER A 170 -5.96 5.73 -23.50
C SER A 170 -7.14 6.57 -22.97
N SER A 171 -8.21 5.91 -22.53
CA SER A 171 -9.38 6.51 -21.89
C SER A 171 -9.23 6.70 -20.37
N GLU A 172 -8.12 6.23 -19.79
CA GLU A 172 -7.85 6.38 -18.36
C GLU A 172 -7.54 7.85 -18.03
N THR A 173 -8.21 8.36 -17.01
CA THR A 173 -8.10 9.77 -16.59
C THR A 173 -7.04 9.97 -15.51
N ARG A 174 -6.73 8.91 -14.76
CA ARG A 174 -5.58 8.84 -13.87
C ARG A 174 -4.31 8.76 -14.71
N GLU A 175 -3.20 9.26 -14.17
CA GLU A 175 -1.93 8.91 -14.81
C GLU A 175 -1.55 7.50 -14.43
N TRP A 176 -0.92 6.82 -15.37
CA TRP A 176 -0.61 5.42 -15.23
C TRP A 176 0.76 5.11 -15.82
N ASP A 177 1.47 4.19 -15.19
CA ASP A 177 2.58 3.48 -15.79
C ASP A 177 2.22 1.99 -15.86
N LEU A 178 2.77 1.29 -16.85
CA LEU A 178 2.47 -0.12 -17.11
C LEU A 178 3.77 -0.86 -17.36
N THR A 179 3.95 -1.96 -16.63
CA THR A 179 4.99 -2.95 -16.90
C THR A 179 4.37 -4.32 -17.06
N MET A 180 4.70 -5.00 -18.16
CA MET A 180 4.29 -6.37 -18.43
C MET A 180 5.51 -7.29 -18.55
N TYR A 181 5.56 -8.33 -17.71
CA TYR A 181 6.60 -9.34 -17.70
C TYR A 181 6.12 -10.62 -18.38
N CYS A 182 6.87 -11.07 -19.38
CA CYS A 182 6.59 -12.29 -20.13
C CYS A 182 7.57 -13.38 -19.71
N PHE A 183 7.08 -14.56 -19.29
CA PHE A 183 7.91 -15.64 -18.75
C PHE A 183 8.13 -16.79 -19.74
N LYS A 184 9.32 -17.41 -19.66
CA LYS A 184 9.71 -18.59 -20.46
C LYS A 184 8.98 -19.87 -20.04
N LYS A 185 8.55 -19.94 -18.77
CA LYS A 185 7.94 -21.10 -18.12
C LYS A 185 6.73 -20.64 -17.29
N PRO A 186 5.77 -21.55 -17.02
CA PRO A 186 4.64 -21.23 -16.15
C PRO A 186 5.08 -20.91 -14.72
N VAL A 187 5.01 -19.63 -14.33
CA VAL A 187 5.35 -19.15 -12.99
C VAL A 187 4.29 -18.24 -12.40
N VAL A 188 3.38 -17.70 -13.21
CA VAL A 188 2.35 -16.73 -12.80
C VAL A 188 1.57 -17.21 -11.57
N ASP A 189 1.13 -18.47 -11.55
CA ASP A 189 0.32 -19.01 -10.44
C ASP A 189 1.03 -18.97 -9.09
N SER A 190 2.36 -19.01 -9.09
CA SER A 190 3.18 -18.97 -7.88
C SER A 190 3.40 -17.56 -7.32
N ILE A 191 3.11 -16.50 -8.10
CA ILE A 191 3.34 -15.11 -7.68
C ILE A 191 2.35 -14.71 -6.58
N PRO A 192 2.81 -14.42 -5.35
CA PRO A 192 1.93 -13.99 -4.27
C PRO A 192 1.60 -12.50 -4.40
N SER A 193 0.37 -12.10 -4.06
CA SER A 193 -0.03 -10.70 -4.09
C SER A 193 0.81 -9.79 -3.19
N LYS A 194 1.31 -10.32 -2.06
CA LYS A 194 2.09 -9.54 -1.08
C LYS A 194 3.53 -9.24 -1.52
N GLU A 195 4.04 -9.95 -2.54
CA GLU A 195 5.46 -9.86 -2.93
C GLU A 195 5.62 -9.81 -4.45
N HIS A 196 4.58 -9.42 -5.19
CA HIS A 196 4.65 -9.37 -6.65
C HIS A 196 5.71 -8.38 -7.14
N ASN A 197 6.02 -7.34 -6.36
CA ASN A 197 7.04 -6.34 -6.67
C ASN A 197 8.44 -6.70 -6.19
N ARG A 198 8.65 -7.88 -5.61
CA ARG A 198 10.01 -8.39 -5.40
C ARG A 198 10.69 -8.38 -6.75
N SER A 199 11.81 -7.66 -6.84
CA SER A 199 12.65 -7.58 -8.01
C SER A 199 12.80 -9.00 -8.56
N PHE A 200 12.14 -9.29 -9.68
CA PHE A 200 12.28 -10.59 -10.31
C PHE A 200 13.72 -10.66 -10.82
N GLU A 201 14.59 -11.24 -10.00
CA GLU A 201 15.95 -11.63 -10.37
C GLU A 201 15.93 -12.86 -11.31
N SER A 202 14.79 -13.25 -11.89
CA SER A 202 14.69 -14.54 -12.55
C SER A 202 15.17 -14.49 -14.00
N ASP A 203 16.17 -15.33 -14.29
CA ASP A 203 16.55 -15.81 -15.62
C ASP A 203 15.35 -16.33 -16.45
N ASP A 204 14.20 -16.53 -15.80
CA ASP A 204 12.95 -16.99 -16.38
C ASP A 204 12.14 -15.87 -17.07
N VAL A 205 12.45 -14.59 -16.88
CA VAL A 205 11.86 -13.51 -17.70
C VAL A 205 12.41 -13.62 -19.12
N TYR A 206 11.49 -13.66 -20.10
CA TYR A 206 11.80 -13.69 -21.52
C TYR A 206 11.92 -12.27 -22.09
N CYS A 207 10.90 -11.45 -21.83
CA CYS A 207 10.93 -10.04 -22.19
C CYS A 207 10.07 -9.25 -21.20
N MET A 208 10.30 -7.94 -21.21
CA MET A 208 9.60 -6.97 -20.40
C MET A 208 9.09 -5.86 -21.32
N TYR A 209 7.85 -5.46 -21.14
CA TYR A 209 7.27 -4.30 -21.82
C TYR A 209 7.06 -3.20 -20.83
N ASP A 210 7.37 -1.97 -21.24
CA ASP A 210 7.16 -0.78 -20.43
C ASP A 210 6.40 0.27 -21.24
N SER A 211 5.38 0.84 -20.63
CA SER A 211 4.73 2.04 -21.11
C SER A 211 4.64 3.02 -19.97
N ASN A 212 5.61 3.94 -19.93
CA ASN A 212 5.58 5.04 -18.99
C ASN A 212 5.04 6.32 -19.65
N ARG A 213 4.52 7.22 -18.82
CA ARG A 213 3.92 8.48 -19.29
C ARG A 213 4.89 9.37 -20.07
N VAL A 214 6.19 9.32 -19.76
CA VAL A 214 7.18 10.21 -20.37
C VAL A 214 7.36 9.83 -21.83
N ASP A 215 7.51 8.53 -22.08
CA ASP A 215 7.61 7.98 -23.42
C ASP A 215 6.35 8.23 -24.24
N ARG A 216 5.16 8.02 -23.64
CA ARG A 216 3.89 8.30 -24.32
C ARG A 216 3.74 9.76 -24.73
N ARG A 217 4.22 10.71 -23.92
CA ARG A 217 4.21 12.15 -24.26
C ARG A 217 5.18 12.50 -25.38
N GLU A 218 6.24 11.72 -25.56
CA GLU A 218 7.19 11.82 -26.67
C GLU A 218 6.72 11.07 -27.93
N GLY A 219 5.50 10.50 -27.91
CA GLY A 219 4.92 9.74 -29.01
C GLY A 219 5.35 8.27 -29.06
N ARG A 220 6.12 7.80 -28.06
CA ARG A 220 6.49 6.38 -27.92
C ARG A 220 5.40 5.66 -27.11
N GLY A 221 4.64 4.76 -27.73
CA GLY A 221 3.52 4.07 -27.07
C GLY A 221 3.98 3.14 -25.94
N TRP A 222 4.92 2.26 -26.25
CA TRP A 222 5.56 1.33 -25.33
C TRP A 222 6.93 0.91 -25.88
N GLU A 223 7.77 0.37 -25.02
CA GLU A 223 9.05 -0.25 -25.37
C GLU A 223 9.09 -1.72 -24.92
N ARG A 224 9.86 -2.55 -25.63
CA ARG A 224 10.12 -3.94 -25.25
C ARG A 224 11.61 -4.13 -25.01
N ASN A 225 11.90 -4.70 -23.86
CA ASN A 225 13.22 -5.04 -23.37
C ASN A 225 13.35 -6.56 -23.31
N ASP A 226 13.99 -7.14 -24.32
CA ASP A 226 14.28 -8.59 -24.38
C ASP A 226 15.41 -8.93 -23.39
N ARG A 227 15.25 -10.01 -22.59
CA ARG A 227 16.22 -10.43 -21.56
C ARG A 227 16.91 -11.77 -21.86
#